data_AF-A0A7K7ENN8-F1
#
_entry.id   AF-A0A7K7ENN8-F1
#
_cell.length_a   1.000
_cell.length_b   1.000
_cell.length_c   1.000
_cell.angle_alpha   90.00
_cell.angle_beta   90.00
_cell.angle_gamma   90.00
#
_symmetry.space_group_name_H-M   'P 1'
#
loop_
_entity.id
_entity.type
_entity.pdbx_description
1 polymer ?
#
loop_
_entity_poly.entity_id
_entity_poly.type
_entity_poly.pdbx_seq_one_letter_code
_entity_poly.pdbx_strand_id
1 'polypeptide(L)'
;MKPRVSLQDSAWRNGNFSLRIAPVRSEDVGLYEAQVTYKTEVHSCHVELGVITVTLNPPSPVIGNELLLMSCNSSHRASLVEACWFHNEHLGPTSRTICSFSRTLSIFYPAMSHAGSWRCQLRYSDKEIISATFNLQILGFEGPASPVVYAAAGSAAD
;
A
#
# COMPACT_ATOMS: atom_id res chain seq x y z
N MET A 1 3.94 28.50 -0.56
CA MET A 1 3.89 27.06 -0.22
C MET A 1 2.43 26.69 -0.01
N LYS A 2 1.91 25.63 -0.66
CA LYS A 2 0.50 25.24 -0.49
C LYS A 2 0.37 24.42 0.81
N PRO A 3 -0.62 24.71 1.67
CA PRO A 3 -0.79 23.93 2.89
C PRO A 3 -1.21 22.50 2.57
N ARG A 4 -0.73 21.55 3.38
CA ARG A 4 -1.08 20.11 3.29
C ARG A 4 -2.57 19.87 3.48
N VAL A 5 -3.18 20.69 4.35
CA VAL A 5 -4.60 20.67 4.71
C VAL A 5 -5.24 21.93 4.15
N SER A 6 -6.33 21.77 3.40
CA SER A 6 -7.05 22.89 2.78
C SER A 6 -8.51 22.57 2.58
N LEU A 7 -9.35 23.59 2.52
CA LEU A 7 -10.73 23.47 2.08
C LEU A 7 -10.83 23.76 0.59
N GLN A 8 -11.67 23.01 -0.12
CA GLN A 8 -11.73 23.08 -1.58
C GLN A 8 -12.38 24.37 -2.11
N ASP A 9 -13.46 24.84 -1.50
CA ASP A 9 -14.07 26.14 -1.78
C ASP A 9 -13.94 27.04 -0.56
N SER A 10 -12.85 27.79 -0.48
CA SER A 10 -12.61 28.75 0.60
C SER A 10 -13.56 29.95 0.58
N ALA A 11 -14.29 30.16 -0.52
CA ALA A 11 -15.27 31.23 -0.63
C ALA A 11 -16.67 30.78 -0.21
N TRP A 12 -16.87 29.47 0.03
CA TRP A 12 -18.11 28.85 0.50
C TRP A 12 -19.33 29.15 -0.38
N ARG A 13 -19.10 29.63 -1.61
CA ARG A 13 -20.14 30.21 -2.47
C ARG A 13 -21.06 29.13 -3.03
N ASN A 14 -20.54 27.92 -3.16
CA ASN A 14 -21.22 26.83 -3.86
C ASN A 14 -21.65 25.71 -2.91
N GLY A 15 -21.54 25.91 -1.59
CA GLY A 15 -21.86 24.89 -0.59
C GLY A 15 -20.91 23.70 -0.57
N ASN A 16 -19.71 23.82 -1.15
CA ASN A 16 -18.69 22.78 -1.11
C ASN A 16 -17.74 22.98 0.08
N PHE A 17 -17.95 22.21 1.15
CA PHE A 17 -17.17 22.28 2.39
C PHE A 17 -16.09 21.18 2.47
N SER A 18 -15.66 20.63 1.34
CA SER A 18 -14.76 19.47 1.31
C SER A 18 -13.39 19.78 1.91
N LEU A 19 -12.99 18.95 2.88
CA LEU A 19 -11.67 18.94 3.48
C LEU A 19 -10.70 18.11 2.63
N ARG A 20 -9.57 18.70 2.24
CA ARG A 20 -8.50 18.04 1.51
C ARG A 20 -7.25 17.95 2.38
N ILE A 21 -6.76 16.72 2.56
CA ILE A 21 -5.49 16.41 3.24
C ILE A 21 -4.59 15.69 2.24
N ALA A 22 -3.45 16.27 1.87
CA ALA A 22 -2.52 15.66 0.91
C ALA A 22 -1.06 16.07 1.16
N PRO A 23 -0.15 15.13 1.50
CA PRO A 23 -0.37 13.70 1.74
C PRO A 23 -1.03 13.42 3.10
N VAL A 24 -1.75 12.29 3.17
CA VAL A 24 -2.31 11.74 4.41
C VAL A 24 -1.20 11.04 5.20
N ARG A 25 -1.26 11.15 6.52
CA ARG A 25 -0.31 10.57 7.48
C ARG A 25 -1.06 9.81 8.57
N SER A 26 -0.36 8.97 9.32
CA SER A 26 -0.92 8.24 10.47
C SER A 26 -1.46 9.19 11.56
N GLU A 27 -0.86 10.37 11.71
CA GLU A 27 -1.31 11.41 12.64
C GLU A 27 -2.67 12.04 12.28
N ASP A 28 -3.13 11.87 11.04
CA ASP A 28 -4.42 12.40 10.58
C ASP A 28 -5.59 11.49 10.95
N VAL A 29 -5.35 10.28 11.47
CA VAL A 29 -6.41 9.33 11.86
C VAL A 29 -7.27 9.92 12.97
N GLY A 30 -8.59 9.86 12.81
CA GLY A 30 -9.51 10.33 13.85
C GLY A 30 -10.92 10.61 13.36
N LEU A 31 -11.75 11.10 14.27
CA LEU A 31 -13.10 11.57 13.98
C LEU A 31 -13.06 13.05 13.60
N TYR A 32 -13.60 13.37 12.44
CA TYR A 32 -13.74 14.72 11.92
C TYR A 32 -15.20 15.14 12.01
N GLU A 33 -15.43 16.37 12.46
CA GLU A 33 -16.75 16.99 12.45
C GLU A 33 -16.73 18.19 11.49
N ALA A 34 -17.70 18.21 10.57
CA ALA A 34 -17.99 19.37 9.74
C ALA A 34 -19.28 20.01 10.25
N GLN A 35 -19.20 21.29 10.63
CA GLN A 35 -20.34 22.07 11.09
C GLN A 35 -20.54 23.28 10.15
N VAL A 36 -21.75 23.43 9.62
CA VAL A 36 -22.11 24.51 8.71
C VAL A 36 -23.36 25.19 9.22
N THR A 37 -23.31 26.51 9.36
CA THR A 37 -24.47 27.33 9.71
C THR A 37 -25.00 28.02 8.46
N TYR A 38 -26.28 27.79 8.15
CA TYR A 38 -26.96 28.47 7.07
C TYR A 38 -28.27 29.07 7.57
N LYS A 39 -28.40 30.39 7.48
CA LYS A 39 -29.48 31.18 8.11
C LYS A 39 -29.52 30.94 9.62
N THR A 40 -30.48 30.17 10.10
CA THR A 40 -30.68 29.81 11.52
C THR A 40 -30.46 28.32 11.78
N GLU A 41 -30.21 27.53 10.74
CA GLU A 41 -30.01 26.10 10.85
C GLU A 41 -28.53 25.76 10.93
N VAL A 42 -28.21 24.79 11.78
CA VAL A 42 -26.88 24.23 11.92
C VAL A 42 -26.94 22.79 11.41
N HIS A 43 -26.13 22.50 10.39
CA HIS A 43 -25.93 21.17 9.87
C HIS A 43 -24.59 20.64 10.38
N SER A 44 -24.57 19.41 10.89
CA SER A 44 -23.35 18.73 11.29
C SER A 44 -23.21 17.37 10.59
N CYS A 45 -21.98 16.99 10.30
CA CYS A 45 -21.63 15.70 9.73
C CYS A 45 -20.36 15.18 10.40
N HIS A 46 -20.36 13.89 10.73
CA HIS A 46 -19.22 13.21 11.33
C HIS A 46 -18.61 12.25 10.31
N VAL A 47 -17.29 12.26 10.19
CA VAL A 47 -16.54 11.38 9.29
C VAL A 47 -15.36 10.80 10.05
N GLU A 48 -15.25 9.48 10.10
CA GLU A 48 -14.06 8.81 10.64
C GLU A 48 -13.04 8.62 9.52
N LEU A 49 -11.82 9.16 9.71
CA LEU A 49 -10.71 8.96 8.80
C LEU A 49 -9.81 7.83 9.32
N GLY A 50 -9.83 6.71 8.61
CA GLY A 50 -8.88 5.62 8.78
C GLY A 50 -7.71 5.70 7.79
N VAL A 51 -6.56 5.14 8.18
CA VAL A 51 -5.38 5.01 7.31
C VAL A 51 -4.99 3.54 7.21
N ILE A 52 -4.66 3.13 5.99
CA ILE A 52 -4.07 1.83 5.67
C ILE A 52 -2.62 2.01 5.23
N THR A 53 -1.75 1.15 5.71
CA THR A 53 -0.31 1.19 5.46
C THR A 53 0.23 -0.19 5.17
N VAL A 54 1.21 -0.27 4.27
CA VAL A 54 1.99 -1.49 4.03
C VAL A 54 3.38 -1.28 4.62
N THR A 55 3.78 -2.20 5.49
CA THR A 55 5.11 -2.21 6.10
C THR A 55 5.89 -3.41 5.57
N LEU A 56 7.18 -3.19 5.30
CA LEU A 56 8.08 -4.20 4.74
C LEU A 56 9.22 -4.48 5.70
N ASN A 57 9.56 -5.75 5.86
CA ASN A 57 10.74 -6.20 6.58
C ASN A 57 11.43 -7.32 5.79
N PRO A 58 12.65 -7.11 5.26
CA PRO A 58 13.42 -5.86 5.31
C PRO A 58 12.76 -4.72 4.50
N PRO A 59 13.13 -3.44 4.74
CA PRO A 59 12.64 -2.32 3.94
C PRO A 59 13.05 -2.44 2.48
N SER A 60 12.23 -1.91 1.57
CA SER A 60 12.54 -1.85 0.14
C SER A 60 13.67 -0.84 -0.14
N PRO A 61 14.58 -1.14 -1.08
CA PRO A 61 14.62 -2.33 -1.93
C PRO A 61 15.20 -3.57 -1.23
N VAL A 62 14.64 -4.75 -1.54
CA VAL A 62 14.96 -6.02 -0.88
C VAL A 62 16.02 -6.76 -1.68
N ILE A 63 17.07 -7.25 -1.01
CA ILE A 63 18.11 -8.08 -1.63
C ILE A 63 17.59 -9.51 -1.73
N GLY A 64 17.55 -10.06 -2.96
CA GLY A 64 17.43 -11.48 -3.34
C GLY A 64 16.81 -12.45 -2.34
N ASN A 65 17.14 -13.74 -2.40
CA ASN A 65 17.32 -14.72 -1.31
C ASN A 65 17.07 -14.46 0.22
N GLU A 66 16.65 -13.31 0.72
CA GLU A 66 16.26 -13.07 2.12
C GLU A 66 14.74 -13.13 2.33
N LEU A 67 14.26 -13.64 3.47
CA LEU A 67 12.82 -13.67 3.77
C LEU A 67 12.24 -12.24 3.77
N LEU A 68 11.27 -11.99 2.89
CA LEU A 68 10.51 -10.75 2.87
C LEU A 68 9.15 -10.92 3.53
N LEU A 69 8.87 -10.08 4.51
CA LEU A 69 7.58 -9.94 5.16
C LEU A 69 6.92 -8.61 4.77
N MET A 70 5.69 -8.68 4.28
CA MET A 70 4.84 -7.52 4.01
C MET A 70 3.62 -7.58 4.92
N SER A 71 3.37 -6.54 5.71
CA SER A 71 2.23 -6.46 6.62
C SER A 71 1.35 -5.28 6.27
N CYS A 72 0.06 -5.55 6.07
CA CYS A 72 -0.96 -4.55 5.75
C CYS A 72 -1.71 -4.14 7.03
N ASN A 73 -1.34 -2.98 7.57
CA ASN A 73 -1.88 -2.44 8.80
C ASN A 73 -2.96 -1.41 8.51
N SER A 74 -4.00 -1.37 9.34
CA SER A 74 -5.13 -0.47 9.18
C SER A 74 -5.56 0.05 10.54
N SER A 75 -5.89 1.33 10.61
CA SER A 75 -6.47 1.94 11.81
C SER A 75 -7.98 1.69 11.96
N HIS A 76 -8.62 1.08 10.96
CA HIS A 76 -10.04 0.78 10.98
C HIS A 76 -10.40 -0.19 12.11
N ARG A 77 -11.41 0.15 12.91
CA ARG A 77 -11.71 -0.53 14.18
C ARG A 77 -12.63 -1.74 14.07
N ALA A 78 -13.27 -1.94 12.91
CA ALA A 78 -14.13 -3.09 12.68
C ALA A 78 -13.34 -4.41 12.68
N SER A 79 -14.04 -5.53 12.86
CA SER A 79 -13.43 -6.86 12.79
C SER A 79 -13.04 -7.20 11.36
N LEU A 80 -11.79 -7.62 11.16
CA LEU A 80 -11.32 -8.07 9.85
C LEU A 80 -11.96 -9.41 9.49
N VAL A 81 -12.63 -9.46 8.34
CA VAL A 81 -13.26 -10.67 7.80
C VAL A 81 -12.30 -11.37 6.86
N GLU A 82 -11.62 -10.62 5.99
CA GLU A 82 -10.75 -11.19 4.96
C GLU A 82 -9.63 -10.23 4.59
N ALA A 83 -8.47 -10.79 4.28
CA ALA A 83 -7.33 -10.05 3.74
C ALA A 83 -6.83 -10.75 2.48
N CYS A 84 -6.78 -9.99 1.38
CA CYS A 84 -6.31 -10.46 0.09
C CYS A 84 -5.07 -9.67 -0.33
N TRP A 85 -4.11 -10.35 -0.94
CA TRP A 85 -2.97 -9.74 -1.58
C TRP A 85 -3.07 -9.93 -3.08
N PHE A 86 -2.63 -8.93 -3.84
CA PHE A 86 -2.61 -8.95 -5.29
C PHE A 86 -1.23 -8.54 -5.77
N HIS A 87 -0.74 -9.22 -6.81
CA HIS A 87 0.50 -8.88 -7.51
C HIS A 87 0.17 -8.59 -8.97
N ASN A 88 0.48 -7.38 -9.42
CA ASN A 88 0.18 -6.90 -10.78
C ASN A 88 -1.28 -7.19 -11.20
N GLU A 89 -2.24 -6.80 -10.35
CA GLU A 89 -3.70 -7.01 -10.52
C GLU A 89 -4.20 -8.45 -10.43
N HIS A 90 -3.33 -9.44 -10.30
CA HIS A 90 -3.72 -10.83 -10.14
C HIS A 90 -3.75 -11.19 -8.66
N LEU A 91 -4.70 -12.04 -8.25
CA LEU A 91 -4.71 -12.60 -6.90
C LEU A 91 -3.32 -13.19 -6.59
N GLY A 92 -2.73 -12.72 -5.49
CA GLY A 92 -1.36 -12.99 -5.11
C GLY A 92 -1.12 -14.50 -5.14
N PRO A 93 -0.11 -14.98 -5.88
CA PRO A 93 0.05 -16.40 -6.11
C PRO A 93 0.38 -17.11 -4.80
N THR A 94 -0.50 -17.98 -4.32
CA THR A 94 -0.15 -18.94 -3.28
C THR A 94 0.74 -19.99 -3.92
N SER A 95 2.02 -20.01 -3.55
CA SER A 95 3.01 -20.95 -4.11
C SER A 95 3.87 -21.52 -2.98
N ARG A 96 4.84 -22.38 -3.30
CA ARG A 96 5.82 -22.83 -2.31
C ARG A 96 6.68 -21.69 -1.75
N THR A 97 6.82 -20.59 -2.48
CA THR A 97 7.68 -19.46 -2.09
C THR A 97 6.91 -18.31 -1.46
N ILE A 98 5.57 -18.32 -1.55
CA ILE A 98 4.71 -17.22 -1.09
C ILE A 98 3.59 -17.77 -0.21
N CYS A 99 3.52 -17.28 1.03
CA CYS A 99 2.47 -17.63 1.98
C CYS A 99 1.79 -16.37 2.52
N SER A 100 0.46 -16.34 2.47
CA SER A 100 -0.33 -15.30 3.12
C SER A 100 -1.02 -15.85 4.37
N PHE A 101 -0.99 -15.07 5.45
CA PHE A 101 -1.74 -15.37 6.66
C PHE A 101 -2.31 -14.07 7.23
N SER A 102 -3.64 -13.98 7.27
CA SER A 102 -4.33 -12.77 7.70
C SER A 102 -3.78 -11.54 6.95
N ARG A 103 -3.29 -10.54 7.67
CA ARG A 103 -2.76 -9.28 7.11
C ARG A 103 -1.31 -9.35 6.62
N THR A 104 -0.65 -10.49 6.73
CA THR A 104 0.79 -10.63 6.44
C THR A 104 1.00 -11.54 5.24
N LEU A 105 1.91 -11.14 4.36
CA LEU A 105 2.40 -11.91 3.22
C LEU A 105 3.90 -12.16 3.41
N SER A 106 4.31 -13.41 3.25
CA SER A 106 5.70 -13.86 3.37
C SER A 106 6.19 -14.35 2.01
N ILE A 107 7.35 -13.87 1.57
CA ILE A 107 8.04 -14.35 0.36
C ILE A 107 9.41 -14.90 0.81
N PHE A 108 9.59 -16.21 0.77
CA PHE A 108 10.77 -16.89 1.32
C PHE A 108 12.04 -16.67 0.50
N TYR A 109 11.89 -16.60 -0.83
CA TYR A 109 13.01 -16.40 -1.76
C TYR A 109 12.63 -15.32 -2.78
N PRO A 110 12.74 -14.04 -2.42
CA PRO A 110 12.45 -12.93 -3.32
C PRO A 110 13.36 -12.96 -4.56
N ALA A 111 12.77 -13.28 -5.70
CA ALA A 111 13.34 -13.10 -7.03
C ALA A 111 12.79 -11.86 -7.74
N MET A 112 13.45 -11.44 -8.83
CA MET A 112 13.02 -10.32 -9.68
C MET A 112 11.58 -10.47 -10.20
N SER A 113 11.08 -11.70 -10.35
CA SER A 113 9.70 -11.99 -10.73
C SER A 113 8.65 -11.50 -9.72
N HIS A 114 9.03 -11.25 -8.47
CA HIS A 114 8.12 -10.73 -7.44
C HIS A 114 8.13 -9.19 -7.36
N ALA A 115 9.02 -8.50 -8.09
CA ALA A 115 9.03 -7.04 -8.14
C ALA A 115 7.75 -6.51 -8.80
N GLY A 116 7.45 -5.23 -8.58
CA GLY A 116 6.31 -4.54 -9.17
C GLY A 116 5.19 -4.22 -8.17
N SER A 117 3.98 -4.04 -8.70
CA SER A 117 2.85 -3.50 -7.93
C SER A 117 2.21 -4.57 -7.07
N TRP A 118 2.23 -4.35 -5.75
CA TRP A 118 1.53 -5.15 -4.76
C TRP A 118 0.39 -4.36 -4.16
N ARG A 119 -0.78 -4.96 -4.05
CA ARG A 119 -1.93 -4.38 -3.37
C ARG A 119 -2.41 -5.30 -2.27
N CYS A 120 -2.56 -4.78 -1.06
CA CYS A 120 -3.36 -5.43 -0.04
C CYS A 120 -4.78 -4.87 -0.06
N GLN A 121 -5.76 -5.75 0.12
CA GLN A 121 -7.17 -5.41 0.27
C GLN A 121 -7.69 -6.05 1.55
N LEU A 122 -8.33 -5.26 2.40
CA LEU A 122 -8.90 -5.70 3.66
C LEU A 122 -10.42 -5.50 3.62
N ARG A 123 -11.15 -6.55 3.99
CA ARG A 123 -12.62 -6.56 4.08
C ARG A 123 -13.03 -6.66 5.55
N TYR A 124 -13.89 -5.75 5.98
CA TYR A 124 -14.33 -5.66 7.37
C TYR A 124 -15.80 -6.07 7.56
N SER A 125 -16.17 -6.32 8.82
CA SER A 125 -17.50 -6.78 9.20
C SER A 125 -18.61 -5.76 8.94
N ASP A 126 -18.26 -4.48 8.91
CA ASP A 126 -19.14 -3.36 8.55
C ASP A 126 -19.28 -3.15 7.03
N LYS A 127 -18.73 -4.09 6.23
CA LYS A 127 -18.71 -4.10 4.76
C LYS A 127 -17.77 -3.09 4.12
N GLU A 128 -16.95 -2.39 4.90
CA GLU A 128 -15.89 -1.55 4.36
C GLU A 128 -14.81 -2.38 3.67
N ILE A 129 -14.38 -1.91 2.49
CA ILE A 129 -13.30 -2.49 1.72
C ILE A 129 -12.25 -1.42 1.48
N ILE A 130 -11.11 -1.58 2.12
CA ILE A 130 -9.98 -0.65 2.00
C ILE A 130 -8.80 -1.35 1.35
N SER A 131 -7.96 -0.59 0.66
CA SER A 131 -6.78 -1.15 0.00
C SER A 131 -5.62 -0.17 -0.01
N ALA A 132 -4.41 -0.72 -0.02
CA ALA A 132 -3.17 0.02 -0.17
C ALA A 132 -2.32 -0.65 -1.24
N THR A 133 -1.76 0.17 -2.12
CA THR A 133 -0.84 -0.28 -3.17
C THR A 133 0.57 0.19 -2.83
N PHE A 134 1.54 -0.69 -3.02
CA PHE A 134 2.95 -0.46 -2.81
C PHE A 134 3.74 -1.08 -3.98
N ASN A 135 4.81 -0.42 -4.41
CA ASN A 135 5.66 -0.92 -5.49
C ASN A 135 6.94 -1.56 -4.93
N LEU A 136 7.04 -2.88 -5.02
CA LEU A 136 8.16 -3.65 -4.48
C LEU A 136 9.36 -3.64 -5.42
N GLN A 137 10.52 -3.28 -4.88
CA GLN A 137 11.78 -3.29 -5.60
C GLN A 137 12.67 -4.48 -5.19
N ILE A 138 12.91 -5.31 -6.19
CA ILE A 138 13.89 -6.40 -6.32
C ILE A 138 15.36 -5.97 -6.49
N LEU A 139 16.28 -6.12 -5.54
CA LEU A 139 17.71 -6.10 -5.89
C LEU A 139 18.18 -7.53 -6.15
N GLY A 140 18.53 -7.80 -7.40
CA GLY A 140 19.06 -9.07 -7.86
C GLY A 140 19.87 -8.90 -9.14
N PHE A 141 20.55 -9.96 -9.54
CA PHE A 141 21.26 -9.98 -10.81
C PHE A 141 20.29 -10.31 -11.94
N GLU A 142 20.41 -9.58 -13.05
CA GLU A 142 19.69 -9.86 -14.28
C GLU A 142 20.49 -10.91 -15.07
N GLY A 143 19.98 -12.14 -15.13
CA GLY A 143 20.63 -13.23 -15.87
C GLY A 143 20.56 -14.59 -15.16
N PRO A 144 21.00 -15.67 -15.81
CA PRO A 144 21.11 -16.98 -15.18
C PRO A 144 22.12 -16.94 -14.03
N ALA A 145 21.87 -17.70 -12.96
CA ALA A 145 22.78 -17.82 -11.81
C ALA A 145 24.18 -18.33 -12.19
N SER A 146 24.32 -18.95 -13.37
CA SER A 146 25.59 -19.41 -13.93
C SER A 146 25.58 -19.14 -15.44
N PRO A 147 26.06 -17.97 -15.89
CA PRO A 147 26.16 -17.69 -17.31
C PRO A 147 27.21 -18.59 -17.95
N VAL A 148 26.89 -19.15 -19.12
CA VAL A 148 27.85 -19.89 -19.93
C VAL A 148 28.36 -18.96 -21.02
N VAL A 149 29.66 -18.67 -20.99
CA VAL A 149 30.33 -17.84 -21.98
C VAL A 149 31.20 -18.73 -22.87
N TYR A 150 30.96 -18.69 -24.17
CA TYR A 150 31.82 -19.35 -25.16
C TYR A 150 32.74 -18.30 -25.79
N ALA A 151 34.03 -18.55 -25.77
CA ALA A 151 35.05 -17.68 -26.34
C ALA A 151 35.95 -18.48 -27.30
N ALA A 152 36.49 -17.81 -28.31
CA ALA A 152 37.43 -18.42 -29.24
C ALA A 152 38.80 -18.67 -28.56
N ALA A 153 39.60 -19.59 -29.10
CA ALA A 153 40.93 -19.85 -28.57
C ALA A 153 41.80 -18.58 -28.68
N GLY A 154 42.26 -18.07 -27.53
CA GLY A 154 43.09 -16.87 -27.44
C GLY A 154 42.35 -15.56 -27.20
N SER A 155 41.01 -15.55 -27.10
CA SER A 155 40.26 -14.36 -26.69
C SER A 155 40.05 -14.31 -25.17
N ALA A 156 39.96 -13.10 -24.62
CA ALA A 156 39.48 -12.89 -23.26
C ALA A 156 38.01 -13.32 -23.18
N ALA A 157 37.68 -14.08 -22.14
CA ALA A 157 36.31 -14.43 -21.79
C ALA A 157 35.94 -13.58 -20.57
N ASP A 158 35.44 -12.39 -20.83
CA ASP A 158 34.90 -11.48 -19.80
C ASP A 158 33.36 -11.44 -19.91
#